data_AF-A0A538MJU4-F1
#
_entry.id   AF-A0A538MJU4-F1
#
_cell.length_a   1.000
_cell.length_b   1.000
_cell.length_c   1.000
_cell.angle_alpha   90.00
_cell.angle_beta   90.00
_cell.angle_gamma   90.00
#
_symmetry.space_group_name_H-M   'P 1'
#
loop_
_entity.id
_entity.type
_entity.pdbx_description
1 polymer ?
#
loop_
_entity_poly.entity_id
_entity_poly.type
_entity_poly.pdbx_seq_one_letter_code
_entity_poly.pdbx_strand_id
1 'polypeptide(L)' 'MRGRSFVTGVVVAAGSAAGAIALGRRAARRRERVELYFGDGSLMTLSAGSPEAERLLAQARELLAAARG' A
#
# COMPACT_ATOMS: atom_id res chain seq x y z
N MET A 1 -26.28 -5.09 -34.02
CA MET A 1 -24.83 -5.06 -33.68
C MET A 1 -24.49 -4.13 -32.49
N ARG A 2 -25.34 -3.16 -32.11
CA ARG A 2 -25.07 -2.15 -31.05
C ARG A 2 -25.03 -2.68 -29.60
N GLY A 3 -25.76 -3.76 -29.29
CA GLY A 3 -25.80 -4.31 -27.92
C GLY A 3 -24.50 -4.98 -27.48
N ARG A 4 -23.77 -5.59 -28.43
CA ARG A 4 -22.56 -6.37 -28.11
C ARG A 4 -21.38 -5.46 -27.73
N SER A 5 -21.23 -4.32 -28.39
CA SER A 5 -20.21 -3.32 -28.04
C SER A 5 -20.48 -2.65 -26.70
N PHE A 6 -21.75 -2.44 -26.34
CA PHE A 6 -22.12 -1.91 -25.03
C PHE A 6 -21.77 -2.88 -23.89
N VAL A 7 -22.12 -4.17 -24.05
CA VAL A 7 -21.77 -5.21 -23.08
C VAL A 7 -20.25 -5.31 -22.92
N THR A 8 -19.50 -5.31 -24.01
CA THR A 8 -18.03 -5.31 -23.95
C THR A 8 -17.50 -4.08 -23.20
N GLY A 9 -18.05 -2.89 -23.48
CA GLY A 9 -17.66 -1.66 -22.78
C GLY A 9 -17.90 -1.73 -21.27
N VAL A 10 -19.06 -2.23 -20.84
CA VAL A 10 -19.39 -2.40 -19.42
C VAL A 10 -18.47 -3.41 -18.74
N VAL A 11 -18.17 -4.54 -19.38
CA VAL A 11 -17.26 -5.55 -18.83
C VAL A 11 -15.85 -5.00 -18.65
N VAL A 12 -15.35 -4.26 -19.65
CA VAL A 12 -14.02 -3.62 -19.57
C VAL A 12 -13.98 -2.56 -18.47
N ALA A 13 -15.00 -1.71 -18.37
CA ALA A 13 -15.07 -0.69 -17.34
C ALA A 13 -15.13 -1.30 -15.94
N ALA A 14 -15.97 -2.33 -15.74
CA ALA A 14 -16.09 -3.03 -14.47
C ALA A 14 -14.79 -3.76 -14.08
N GLY A 15 -14.16 -4.45 -15.03
CA GLY A 15 -12.88 -5.12 -14.81
C GLY A 15 -11.75 -4.14 -14.45
N SER A 16 -11.71 -2.99 -15.13
CA SER A 16 -10.71 -1.94 -14.86
C SER A 16 -10.91 -1.31 -13.49
N ALA A 17 -12.15 -0.98 -13.12
CA ALA A 17 -12.47 -0.44 -11.80
C ALA A 17 -12.15 -1.44 -10.67
N ALA A 18 -12.52 -2.71 -10.85
CA ALA A 18 -12.19 -3.77 -9.89
C ALA A 18 -10.67 -3.95 -9.75
N GLY A 19 -9.93 -3.92 -10.87
CA GLY A 19 -8.48 -3.97 -10.89
C GLY A 19 -7.83 -2.79 -10.16
N ALA A 20 -8.31 -1.57 -10.41
CA ALA A 20 -7.82 -0.36 -9.76
C ALA A 20 -8.05 -0.40 -8.23
N ILE A 21 -9.24 -0.82 -7.79
CA ILE A 21 -9.54 -0.99 -6.37
C ILE A 21 -8.66 -2.08 -5.74
N ALA A 22 -8.49 -3.22 -6.41
CA ALA A 22 -7.64 -4.30 -5.91
C ALA A 22 -6.18 -3.87 -5.79
N LEU A 23 -5.64 -3.14 -6.78
CA LEU A 23 -4.30 -2.57 -6.76
C LEU A 23 -4.15 -1.49 -5.69
N GLY A 24 -5.12 -0.59 -5.54
CA GLY A 24 -5.15 0.42 -4.50
C GLY A 24 -5.17 -0.21 -3.10
N ARG A 25 -6.00 -1.24 -2.90
CA ARG A 25 -6.03 -2.02 -1.64
C ARG A 25 -4.73 -2.78 -1.41
N ARG A 26 -4.08 -3.29 -2.45
CA ARG A 26 -2.79 -4.00 -2.35
C ARG A 26 -1.63 -3.04 -2.09
N ALA A 27 -1.68 -1.83 -2.64
CA ALA A 27 -0.74 -0.76 -2.37
C ALA A 27 -0.93 -0.20 -0.96
N ALA A 28 -2.17 0.02 -0.52
CA ALA A 28 -2.48 0.35 0.88
C ALA A 28 -2.12 -0.82 1.84
N ARG A 29 -2.21 -2.07 1.38
CA ARG A 29 -1.70 -3.27 2.08
C ARG A 29 -0.21 -3.53 1.87
N ARG A 30 0.53 -2.74 1.09
CA ARG A 30 1.99 -2.73 1.22
C ARG A 30 2.24 -2.12 2.60
N ARG A 31 2.25 -3.03 3.58
CA ARG A 31 2.46 -2.76 4.99
C ARG A 31 3.65 -1.82 5.08
N GLU A 32 3.41 -0.68 5.70
CA GLU A 32 4.48 0.10 6.28
C GLU A 32 5.40 -0.88 7.03
N ARG A 33 6.69 -0.78 6.75
CA ARG A 33 7.70 -1.69 7.30
C ARG A 33 8.81 -0.86 7.90
N VAL A 34 9.46 -1.44 8.90
CA VAL A 34 10.61 -0.81 9.53
C VAL A 34 11.86 -1.53 9.06
N GLU A 35 12.76 -0.77 8.45
CA GLU A 35 14.12 -1.18 8.11
C GLU A 35 15.09 -0.33 8.92
N LEU A 36 15.96 -0.98 9.69
CA LEU A 36 16.98 -0.35 10.50
C LEU A 36 18.31 -0.50 9.78
N TYR A 37 18.90 0.63 9.40
CA TYR A 37 20.23 0.70 8.83
C TYR A 37 21.22 1.01 9.96
N PHE A 38 22.21 0.14 10.13
CA PHE A 38 23.24 0.30 11.15
C PHE A 38 24.51 0.90 10.55
N GLY A 39 25.34 1.50 11.40
CA GLY A 39 26.58 2.16 10.97
C GLY A 39 27.64 1.22 10.39
N ASP A 40 27.51 -0.09 10.62
CA ASP A 40 28.33 -1.14 10.00
C ASP A 40 27.87 -1.52 8.58
N GLY A 41 26.81 -0.86 8.08
CA GLY A 41 26.21 -1.13 6.77
C GLY A 41 25.21 -2.29 6.77
N SER A 42 24.96 -2.91 7.92
CA SER A 42 23.94 -3.95 8.03
C SER A 42 22.52 -3.37 7.98
N LEU A 43 21.59 -4.19 7.50
CA LEU A 43 20.18 -3.87 7.41
C LEU A 43 19.37 -4.92 8.16
N MET A 44 18.53 -4.47 9.10
CA MET A 44 17.56 -5.34 9.75
C MET A 44 16.15 -4.90 9.42
N THR A 45 15.37 -5.81 8.86
CA THR A 45 13.93 -5.60 8.64
C THR A 45 13.16 -6.19 9.80
N LEU A 46 12.32 -5.37 10.45
CA LEU A 46 11.41 -5.87 11.48
C LEU A 46 10.22 -6.59 10.84
N SER A 47 9.82 -7.69 11.45
CA SER A 47 8.64 -8.46 11.02
C SER A 47 7.40 -7.58 10.99
N ALA A 48 6.69 -7.60 9.87
CA ALA A 48 5.53 -6.74 9.70
C ALA A 48 4.39 -7.15 10.63
N GLY A 49 3.87 -6.19 11.41
CA GLY A 49 2.88 -6.43 12.46
C GLY A 49 3.48 -6.93 13.78
N SER A 50 4.80 -6.99 13.93
CA SER A 50 5.42 -7.19 15.25
C SER A 50 5.20 -5.98 16.15
N PRO A 51 5.12 -6.17 17.48
CA PRO A 51 5.00 -5.05 18.43
C PRO A 51 6.10 -3.99 18.27
N GLU A 52 7.33 -4.42 17.97
CA GLU A 52 8.49 -3.55 17.74
C GLU A 52 8.29 -2.67 16.52
N ALA A 53 7.85 -3.27 15.40
CA ALA A 53 7.56 -2.54 14.19
C ALA A 53 6.41 -1.54 14.41
N GLU A 54 5.31 -1.96 15.05
CA GLU A 54 4.15 -1.09 15.26
C GLU A 54 4.47 0.13 16.15
N ARG A 55 5.29 -0.04 17.20
CA ARG A 55 5.73 1.09 18.04
C ARG A 55 6.49 2.15 17.22
N LEU A 56 7.41 1.71 16.36
CA LEU A 56 8.20 2.62 15.51
C LEU A 56 7.36 3.24 14.40
N LEU A 57 6.46 2.48 13.79
CA LEU A 57 5.55 2.98 12.77
C LEU A 57 4.59 4.03 13.31
N ALA A 58 4.09 3.89 14.53
CA ALA A 58 3.25 4.91 15.17
C ALA A 58 3.96 6.28 15.22
N GLN A 59 5.20 6.30 15.69
CA GLN A 59 6.01 7.52 15.75
C GLN A 59 6.31 8.10 14.36
N ALA A 60 6.64 7.23 13.39
CA ALA A 60 6.89 7.65 12.02
C ALA A 60 5.64 8.28 11.36
N ARG A 61 4.44 7.76 11.65
CA ARG A 61 3.17 8.32 11.17
C ARG A 61 2.93 9.72 11.73
N GLU A 62 3.19 9.93 13.02
CA GLU A 62 3.08 11.25 13.65
C GLU A 62 4.01 12.27 13.01
N LEU A 63 5.29 11.91 12.81
CA LEU A 63 6.27 12.76 12.14
C LEU A 63 5.88 13.11 10.70
N LEU A 64 5.41 12.13 9.93
CA LEU A 64 4.94 12.35 8.57
C LEU A 64 3.68 13.23 8.50
N ALA A 65 2.78 13.10 9.47
CA ALA A 65 1.60 13.95 9.57
C ALA A 65 2.02 15.40 9.88
N ALA A 66 2.93 15.59 10.84
CA ALA A 66 3.45 16.90 11.20
C ALA A 66 4.20 17.58 10.04
N ALA A 67 4.94 16.83 9.21
CA ALA A 67 5.67 17.38 8.08
C ALA A 67 4.79 17.74 6.86
N ARG A 68 3.53 17.28 6.82
CA ARG A 68 2.57 17.58 5.73
C ARG A 68 1.62 18.72 6.07
N GLY A 69 1.51 19.10 7.35
CA GLY A 69 0.76 20.26 7.83
C GLY A 69 1.59 21.52 7.79
#